data_AF-A0A2J6HI84-F1
#
_entry.id   AF-A0A2J6HI84-F1
#
_cell.length_a   1.000
_cell.length_b   1.000
_cell.length_c   1.000
_cell.angle_alpha   90.00
_cell.angle_beta   90.00
_cell.angle_gamma   90.00
#
_symmetry.space_group_name_H-M   'P 1'
#
loop_
_entity.id
_entity.type
_entity.pdbx_description
1 polymer ?
#
loop_
_entity_poly.entity_id
_entity_poly.type
_entity_poly.pdbx_seq_one_letter_code
_entity_poly.pdbx_strand_id
1 'polypeptide(L)' 'MKKITLFLGLLLATTFSIAQTPLTVAVDFTATDTDGIEHNLFSILDGGQYVCIDFFFAN' A
#
# COMPACT_ATOMS: atom_id res chain seq x y z
N MET A 1 -14.84 -28.32 -23.44
CA MET A 1 -15.33 -27.75 -22.15
C MET A 1 -14.21 -27.26 -21.24
N LYS A 2 -13.14 -28.03 -20.99
CA LYS A 2 -12.03 -27.66 -20.09
C LYS A 2 -11.37 -26.29 -20.39
N LYS A 3 -11.21 -25.94 -21.67
CA LYS A 3 -10.64 -24.65 -22.10
C LYS A 3 -11.56 -23.45 -21.77
N ILE A 4 -12.87 -23.62 -21.94
CA ILE A 4 -13.87 -22.58 -21.64
C ILE A 4 -13.94 -22.36 -20.13
N THR A 5 -13.90 -23.43 -19.33
CA THR A 5 -13.84 -23.34 -17.86
C THR A 5 -12.59 -22.61 -17.38
N LEU A 6 -11.43 -22.82 -18.03
CA LEU A 6 -10.20 -22.11 -17.71
C LEU A 6 -10.30 -20.61 -18.01
N PHE A 7 -10.82 -20.23 -19.18
CA PHE A 7 -11.01 -18.82 -19.53
C PHE A 7 -12.00 -18.11 -18.61
N LEU A 8 -13.09 -18.78 -18.23
CA LEU A 8 -14.07 -18.23 -17.30
C LEU A 8 -13.50 -18.07 -15.89
N GLY A 9 -12.68 -19.03 -15.43
CA GLY A 9 -11.97 -18.92 -14.16
C GLY A 9 -10.95 -17.79 -14.13
N LEU A 10 -10.23 -17.56 -15.24
CA LEU A 10 -9.26 -16.47 -15.35
C LEU A 10 -9.95 -15.09 -15.35
N LEU A 11 -11.11 -14.98 -16.02
CA LEU A 11 -11.89 -13.74 -16.06
C LEU A 11 -12.48 -13.39 -14.68
N LEU A 12 -12.85 -14.38 -13.87
CA LEU A 12 -13.34 -14.18 -12.51
C LEU A 12 -12.21 -13.81 -11.52
N ALA A 13 -10.96 -14.19 -11.81
CA ALA A 13 -9.82 -13.88 -10.95
C ALA A 13 -9.39 -12.40 -11.02
N THR A 14 -9.68 -11.70 -12.13
CA THR A 14 -9.30 -10.30 -12.33
C THR A 14 -10.29 -9.30 -11.75
N THR A 15 -11.52 -9.72 -11.41
CA THR A 15 -12.56 -8.80 -10.88
C THR A 15 -12.45 -8.53 -9.38
N PHE A 16 -11.61 -9.27 -8.64
CA PHE A 16 -11.45 -9.13 -7.19
C PHE A 16 -10.11 -8.49 -6.76
N SER A 17 -9.42 -7.82 -7.67
CA SER A 17 -8.18 -7.10 -7.36
C SER A 17 -8.46 -5.77 -6.62
N ILE A 18 -8.97 -5.84 -5.39
CA ILE A 18 -9.26 -4.70 -4.49
C ILE A 18 -7.99 -4.15 -3.81
N ALA A 19 -6.80 -4.68 -4.11
CA ALA A 19 -5.55 -4.26 -3.48
C ALA A 19 -4.95 -2.94 -4.03
N GLN A 20 -5.57 -2.31 -5.04
CA GLN A 20 -5.10 -1.02 -5.54
C GLN A 20 -5.64 0.12 -4.68
N THR A 21 -4.76 0.81 -3.96
CA THR A 21 -5.05 2.11 -3.37
C THR A 21 -5.06 3.19 -4.47
N PRO A 22 -5.92 4.22 -4.39
CA PRO A 22 -5.86 5.35 -5.33
C PRO A 22 -4.47 6.00 -5.28
N LEU A 23 -3.83 6.17 -6.45
CA LEU A 23 -2.51 6.81 -6.59
C LEU A 23 -2.48 8.29 -6.15
N THR A 24 -3.63 8.87 -5.81
CA THR A 24 -3.78 10.29 -5.51
C THR A 24 -3.69 10.62 -4.03
N VAL A 25 -3.85 9.64 -3.13
CA VAL A 25 -3.90 9.88 -1.68
C VAL A 25 -2.95 8.91 -1.00
N ALA A 26 -1.91 9.45 -0.35
CA ALA A 26 -1.08 8.67 0.54
C ALA A 26 -1.93 8.15 1.71
N VAL A 27 -1.77 6.87 2.05
CA VAL A 27 -2.43 6.30 3.24
C VAL A 27 -1.71 6.81 4.47
N ASP A 28 -2.46 7.25 5.48
CA ASP A 28 -1.88 7.63 6.76
C ASP A 28 -1.32 6.40 7.49
N PHE A 29 -0.16 6.55 8.10
CA PHE A 29 0.48 5.49 8.86
C PHE A 29 1.28 6.04 10.04
N THR A 30 1.50 5.15 11.00
CA THR A 30 2.35 5.38 12.17
C THR A 30 3.50 4.39 12.14
N ALA A 31 4.72 4.90 12.34
CA ALA A 31 5.93 4.10 12.43
C ALA A 31 6.70 4.43 13.70
N THR A 32 7.34 3.43 14.29
CA THR A 32 8.24 3.61 15.45
C THR A 32 9.66 3.50 14.97
N ASP A 33 10.49 4.48 15.33
CA ASP A 33 11.92 4.46 14.98
C ASP A 33 12.74 3.55 15.90
N THR A 34 14.06 3.50 15.67
CA THR A 34 15.00 2.68 16.46
C THR A 34 15.15 3.13 17.90
N ASP A 35 14.77 4.36 18.22
CA ASP A 35 14.80 4.92 19.57
C ASP A 35 13.47 4.72 20.31
N GLY A 36 12.49 4.08 19.66
CA GLY A 36 11.16 3.83 20.23
C GLY A 36 10.22 5.03 20.12
N ILE A 37 10.58 6.06 19.36
CA ILE A 37 9.75 7.25 19.16
C ILE A 37 8.72 6.97 18.07
N GLU A 38 7.46 7.28 18.36
CA GLU A 38 6.36 7.13 17.41
C GLU A 38 6.23 8.37 16.51
N HIS A 39 6.15 8.12 15.20
CA HIS A 39 5.99 9.13 14.16
C HIS A 39 4.72 8.86 13.37
N ASN A 40 3.82 9.84 13.29
CA ASN A 40 2.63 9.79 12.45
C ASN A 40 2.84 10.66 11.18
N LEU A 41 2.57 10.09 10.00
CA LEU A 41 2.82 10.73 8.72
C LEU A 41 2.09 12.08 8.61
N PHE A 42 0.78 12.09 8.84
CA PHE A 42 -0.02 13.30 8.63
C PHE A 42 0.30 14.39 9.65
N SER A 43 0.62 14.03 10.89
CA SER A 43 1.08 15.01 11.90
C SER A 43 2.35 15.75 11.47
N ILE A 44 3.29 15.06 10.80
CA ILE A 44 4.52 15.67 10.28
C ILE A 44 4.21 16.58 9.07
N LEU A 45 3.36 16.12 8.16
CA LEU A 45 2.95 16.89 6.97
C LEU A 45 2.15 18.15 7.35
N ASP A 46 1.25 18.05 8.33
CA ASP A 46 0.49 19.18 8.87
C ASP A 46 1.39 20.22 9.56
N GLY A 47 2.55 19.78 10.07
CA GLY A 47 3.61 20.64 10.58
C GLY A 47 4.40 21.41 9.50
N GLY A 48 4.12 21.18 8.21
CA GLY A 48 4.81 21.81 7.07
C GLY A 48 6.16 21.18 6.73
N GLN A 49 6.46 20.00 7.27
CA GLN A 49 7.69 19.26 7.02
C GLN A 49 7.51 18.33 5.81
N TYR A 50 8.61 18.01 5.13
CA TYR A 50 8.62 17.02 4.05
C TYR A 50 8.98 15.64 4.61
N VAL A 51 8.29 14.61 4.11
CA VAL A 51 8.54 13.20 4.46
C VAL A 51 9.07 12.46 3.24
N CYS A 52 10.17 11.73 3.41
CA CYS A 52 10.73 10.82 2.41
C CYS A 52 10.48 9.38 2.88
N ILE A 53 9.94 8.54 2.00
CA ILE A 53 9.69 7.12 2.28
C ILE A 53 10.56 6.31 1.34
N ASP A 54 11.44 5.48 1.90
CA ASP A 54 12.30 4.56 1.16
C ASP A 54 11.89 3.11 1.44
N PHE A 55 11.66 2.35 0.37
CA PHE A 55 11.28 0.95 0.44
C PHE A 55 12.50 0.08 0.16
N PHE A 56 13.01 -0.60 1.18
CA PHE A 56 14.16 -1.50 1.07
C PHE A 56 13.82 -2.92 1.55
N PHE A 57 14.58 -3.89 1.04
CA PHE A 57 14.50 -5.27 1.52
C PHE A 57 15.32 -5.43 2.78
N ALA A 58 14.73 -6.05 3.81
CA ALA A 58 15.47 -6.58 4.96
C ALA A 58 15.68 -8.09 4.74
N ASN A 59 16.90 -8.57 5.04
CA ASN A 59 17.28 -9.98 4.91
C ASN A 59 16.69 -10.85 6.03
#